data_AF-A0A368X7Z2-F1
#
_entry.id   AF-A0A368X7Z2-F1
#
_cell.length_a   1.000
_cell.length_b   1.000
_cell.length_c   1.000
_cell.angle_alpha   90.00
_cell.angle_beta   90.00
_cell.angle_gamma   90.00
#
_symmetry.space_group_name_H-M   'P 1'
#
loop_
_entity.id
_entity.type
_entity.pdbx_description
1 polymer ?
#
loop_
_entity_poly.entity_id
_entity_poly.type
_entity_poly.pdbx_seq_one_letter_code
_entity_poly.pdbx_strand_id
1 'polypeptide(L)'
;MAINYKQCPQCESNNTLKILYGMPSHVAMEQAEAGKIKLGGCSLIVGGPEYYCNDCENEWNKEHAIDAAYKNIKELKASVGGYFGGSYSVVVDLTTGRITWSHWNNGEVVDEEFKIVKGSTVKNFIEEMQIINPLNWKKEYIEPGMLDGTSWSLELTRDCRNIKKHGVNKYPREWEDFCKLVRGITGKKFS
;
A
#
# COMPACT_ATOMS: atom_id res chain seq x y z
N MET A 1 -0.29 8.72 7.49
CA MET A 1 0.45 7.69 6.75
C MET A 1 -0.10 6.33 7.14
N ALA A 2 -0.41 5.46 6.19
CA ALA A 2 -0.93 4.13 6.50
C ALA A 2 0.17 3.12 6.87
N ILE A 3 1.43 3.47 6.62
CA ILE A 3 2.61 2.66 6.92
C ILE A 3 3.24 3.20 8.20
N ASN A 4 3.38 2.34 9.22
CA ASN A 4 4.09 2.67 10.45
C ASN A 4 5.56 2.25 10.32
N TYR A 5 6.43 3.19 9.93
CA TYR A 5 7.87 2.90 9.76
C TYR A 5 8.58 2.50 11.04
N LYS A 6 7.98 2.76 12.22
CA LYS A 6 8.55 2.41 13.51
C LYS A 6 8.18 0.99 13.94
N GLN A 7 7.21 0.34 13.30
CA GLN A 7 6.88 -1.05 13.61
C GLN A 7 7.83 -1.97 12.86
N CYS A 8 8.31 -3.02 13.51
CA CYS A 8 9.17 -4.01 12.87
C CYS A 8 8.40 -4.70 11.74
N PRO A 9 8.88 -4.66 10.48
CA PRO A 9 8.20 -5.31 9.36
C PRO A 9 8.27 -6.85 9.40
N GLN A 10 9.18 -7.41 10.22
CA GLN A 10 9.42 -8.86 10.29
C GLN A 10 8.61 -9.56 11.38
N CYS A 11 8.53 -8.98 12.58
CA CYS A 11 7.85 -9.59 13.74
C CYS A 11 6.68 -8.77 14.28
N GLU A 12 6.33 -7.66 13.61
CA GLU A 12 5.23 -6.75 13.98
C GLU A 12 5.39 -6.06 15.35
N SER A 13 6.53 -6.21 16.02
CA SER A 13 6.79 -5.57 17.29
C SER A 13 6.91 -4.05 17.19
N ASN A 14 6.46 -3.36 18.24
CA ASN A 14 6.69 -1.93 18.46
C ASN A 14 7.91 -1.66 19.36
N ASN A 15 8.60 -2.71 19.83
CA ASN A 15 9.82 -2.62 20.62
C ASN A 15 11.02 -2.33 19.70
N THR A 16 11.03 -1.13 19.14
CA THR A 16 11.99 -0.72 18.11
C THR A 16 12.74 0.53 18.52
N LEU A 17 14.00 0.59 18.09
CA LEU A 17 14.91 1.68 18.36
C LEU A 17 15.29 2.36 17.05
N LYS A 18 15.61 3.65 17.13
CA LYS A 18 16.31 4.33 16.03
C LYS A 18 17.79 3.98 16.08
N ILE A 19 18.37 3.83 14.89
CA ILE A 19 19.81 3.65 14.74
C ILE A 19 20.46 5.03 14.64
N LEU A 20 21.42 5.28 15.53
CA LEU A 20 22.23 6.48 15.54
C LEU A 20 23.59 6.16 14.90
N TYR A 21 23.92 6.90 13.85
CA TYR A 21 25.21 6.82 13.17
C TYR A 21 26.08 8.03 13.49
N GLY A 22 27.38 7.89 13.25
CA GLY A 22 28.38 8.90 13.54
C GLY A 22 29.06 8.67 14.88
N MET A 23 29.81 9.68 15.33
CA MET A 23 30.43 9.66 16.65
C MET A 23 29.37 9.98 17.72
N PRO A 24 29.03 9.03 18.61
CA PRO A 24 28.04 9.28 19.65
C PRO A 24 28.59 10.27 20.68
N SER A 25 27.72 11.12 21.23
CA SER A 25 28.04 11.86 22.45
C SER A 25 28.05 10.91 23.65
N HIS A 26 28.63 11.34 24.78
CA HIS A 26 28.58 10.56 26.03
C HIS A 26 27.15 10.15 26.41
N VAL A 27 26.21 11.10 26.31
CA VAL A 27 24.79 10.86 26.57
C VAL A 27 24.20 9.79 25.65
N ALA A 28 24.61 9.79 24.37
CA ALA A 28 24.17 8.77 23.42
C ALA A 28 24.76 7.39 23.75
N MET A 29 26.00 7.32 24.22
CA MET A 29 26.59 6.05 24.68
C MET A 29 25.84 5.49 25.89
N GLU A 30 25.56 6.31 26.91
CA GLU A 30 24.80 5.89 28.10
C GLU A 30 23.38 5.42 27.72
N GLN A 31 22.73 6.08 26.75
CA GLN A 31 21.43 5.67 26.24
C GLN A 31 21.50 4.35 25.46
N ALA A 32 22.60 4.08 24.76
CA ALA A 32 22.80 2.83 24.05
C ALA A 32 23.01 1.66 25.02
N GLU A 33 23.82 1.86 26.07
CA GLU A 33 24.01 0.88 27.15
C GLU A 33 22.71 0.60 27.90
N ALA A 34 21.86 1.62 28.07
CA ALA A 34 20.53 1.48 28.65
C ALA A 34 19.49 0.88 27.68
N GLY A 35 19.87 0.49 26.46
CA GLY A 35 18.99 -0.12 25.46
C GLY A 35 17.93 0.82 24.87
N LYS A 36 18.13 2.14 24.95
CA LYS A 36 17.19 3.16 24.44
C LYS A 36 17.48 3.61 23.01
N ILE A 37 18.69 3.38 22.51
CA ILE A 37 19.09 3.64 21.12
C ILE A 37 20.05 2.55 20.64
N LYS A 38 20.12 2.31 19.32
CA LYS A 38 21.11 1.40 18.71
C LYS A 38 22.19 2.24 18.04
N LEU A 39 23.47 1.93 18.24
CA LEU A 39 24.57 2.56 17.52
C LEU A 39 24.84 1.80 16.22
N GLY A 40 24.85 2.50 15.08
CA GLY A 40 25.01 1.94 13.74
C GLY A 40 26.43 2.03 13.16
N GLY A 41 27.37 2.62 13.89
CA GLY A 41 28.73 2.88 13.44
C GLY A 41 28.96 4.29 12.87
N CYS A 42 30.17 4.56 12.37
CA CYS A 42 30.63 5.91 12.06
C CYS A 42 30.03 6.54 10.78
N SER A 43 29.66 5.72 9.79
CA SER A 43 29.27 6.22 8.46
C SER A 43 27.79 5.97 8.19
N LEU A 44 27.07 7.03 7.83
CA LEU A 44 25.74 6.93 7.25
C LEU A 44 25.86 6.44 5.81
N ILE A 45 25.36 5.23 5.55
CA ILE A 45 25.27 4.68 4.20
C ILE A 45 23.93 5.13 3.61
N VAL A 46 23.93 5.62 2.37
CA VAL A 46 22.69 5.94 1.65
C VAL A 46 21.88 4.64 1.48
N GLY A 47 20.62 4.65 1.92
CA GLY A 47 19.80 3.44 1.97
C GLY A 47 20.14 2.48 3.12
N GLY A 48 21.02 2.87 4.05
CA GLY A 48 21.29 2.10 5.27
C GLY A 48 20.08 2.02 6.22
N PRO A 49 20.10 1.11 7.20
CA PRO A 49 18.98 0.94 8.11
C PRO A 49 18.80 2.15 9.03
N GLU A 50 17.56 2.52 9.32
CA GLU A 50 17.19 3.64 10.21
C GLU A 50 16.64 3.14 11.56
N TYR A 51 16.18 1.90 11.61
CA TYR A 51 15.48 1.29 12.73
C TYR A 51 16.00 -0.12 13.04
N TYR A 52 15.93 -0.50 14.30
CA TYR A 52 16.33 -1.80 14.84
C TYR A 52 15.21 -2.37 15.72
N CYS A 53 14.98 -3.69 15.67
CA CYS A 53 14.00 -4.37 16.51
C CYS A 53 14.68 -5.07 17.68
N ASN A 54 14.26 -4.82 18.91
CA ASN A 54 14.81 -5.49 20.09
C ASN A 54 14.38 -6.97 20.21
N ASP A 55 13.26 -7.36 19.59
CA ASP A 55 12.72 -8.71 19.79
C ASP A 55 13.21 -9.73 18.75
N CYS A 56 13.54 -9.28 17.54
CA CYS A 56 13.98 -10.17 16.45
C CYS A 56 15.26 -9.68 15.74
N GLU A 57 15.89 -8.63 16.26
CA GLU A 57 17.17 -8.06 15.78
C GLU A 57 17.17 -7.58 14.32
N ASN A 58 15.99 -7.47 13.69
CA ASN A 58 15.88 -6.99 12.33
C ASN A 58 16.26 -5.50 12.23
N GLU A 59 16.88 -5.12 11.12
CA GLU A 59 17.26 -3.74 10.80
C GLU A 59 16.60 -3.32 9.50
N TRP A 60 16.01 -2.12 9.46
CA TRP A 60 15.30 -1.65 8.27
C TRP A 60 15.32 -0.14 8.14
N ASN A 61 15.02 0.33 6.93
CA ASN A 61 14.80 1.74 6.64
C ASN A 61 13.35 1.96 6.16
N LYS A 62 13.01 3.19 5.79
CA LYS A 62 11.67 3.48 5.25
C LYS A 62 11.32 2.66 4.00
N GLU A 63 12.26 2.46 3.08
CA GLU A 63 12.01 1.71 1.84
C GLU A 63 11.66 0.25 2.14
N HIS A 64 12.42 -0.41 3.02
CA HIS A 64 12.14 -1.77 3.49
C HIS A 64 10.77 -1.87 4.18
N ALA A 65 10.40 -0.87 4.98
CA ALA A 65 9.08 -0.82 5.62
C ALA A 65 7.94 -0.61 4.61
N ILE A 66 8.18 0.14 3.53
CA ILE A 66 7.21 0.31 2.43
C ILE A 66 7.05 -1.02 1.68
N ASP A 67 8.16 -1.62 1.26
CA ASP A 67 8.19 -2.91 0.55
C ASP A 67 7.44 -3.99 1.34
N ALA A 68 7.73 -4.14 2.64
CA ALA A 68 7.03 -5.07 3.50
C ALA A 68 5.52 -4.76 3.61
N ALA A 69 5.15 -3.48 3.69
CA ALA A 69 3.74 -3.09 3.77
C ALA A 69 2.95 -3.48 2.52
N TYR A 70 3.55 -3.36 1.33
CA TYR A 70 2.95 -3.75 0.05
C TYR A 70 2.92 -5.27 -0.15
N LYS A 71 3.99 -5.98 0.23
CA LYS A 71 4.04 -7.46 0.20
C LYS A 71 2.99 -8.10 1.11
N ASN A 72 2.60 -7.44 2.19
CA ASN A 72 1.57 -7.91 3.11
C ASN A 72 0.13 -7.62 2.63
N ILE A 73 -0.07 -7.09 1.42
CA ILE A 73 -1.40 -6.96 0.82
C ILE A 73 -1.76 -8.29 0.16
N LYS A 74 -2.88 -8.88 0.59
CA LYS A 74 -3.36 -10.17 0.07
C LYS A 74 -4.34 -10.00 -1.07
N GLU A 75 -5.16 -8.95 -1.02
CA GLU A 75 -6.22 -8.73 -1.99
C GLU A 75 -6.40 -7.23 -2.22
N LEU A 76 -6.66 -6.86 -3.46
CA LEU A 76 -7.12 -5.54 -3.86
C LEU A 76 -8.54 -5.66 -4.42
N LYS A 77 -9.45 -4.86 -3.90
CA LYS A 77 -10.79 -4.65 -4.47
C LYS A 77 -10.91 -3.19 -4.86
N ALA A 78 -11.24 -2.90 -6.10
CA ALA A 78 -11.47 -1.52 -6.52
C ALA A 78 -12.70 -1.42 -7.40
N SER A 79 -13.40 -0.29 -7.31
CA SER A 79 -14.51 0.02 -8.20
C SER A 79 -14.47 1.47 -8.65
N VAL A 80 -14.98 1.73 -9.84
CA VAL A 80 -15.21 3.07 -10.38
C VAL A 80 -16.45 3.05 -11.26
N GLY A 81 -17.31 4.04 -11.11
CA GLY A 81 -18.52 4.16 -11.91
C GLY A 81 -19.43 5.28 -11.45
N GLY A 82 -20.35 5.66 -12.32
CA GLY A 82 -21.31 6.73 -12.09
C GLY A 82 -22.70 6.33 -12.54
N TYR A 83 -23.63 7.29 -12.45
CA TYR A 83 -25.03 7.07 -12.79
C TYR A 83 -25.22 6.68 -14.28
N PHE A 84 -24.39 7.23 -15.16
CA PHE A 84 -24.44 6.94 -16.60
C PHE A 84 -23.29 6.00 -17.00
N GLY A 85 -23.60 4.88 -17.65
CA GLY A 85 -22.60 3.99 -18.25
C GLY A 85 -22.10 2.84 -17.39
N GLY A 86 -22.73 2.59 -16.25
CA GLY A 86 -22.42 1.47 -15.36
C GLY A 86 -21.21 1.70 -14.45
N SER A 87 -20.78 0.64 -13.77
CA SER A 87 -19.59 0.65 -12.93
C SER A 87 -18.71 -0.56 -13.18
N TYR A 88 -17.41 -0.38 -13.08
CA TYR A 88 -16.42 -1.45 -13.19
C TYR A 88 -15.91 -1.80 -11.79
N SER A 89 -15.76 -3.09 -11.52
CA SER A 89 -15.11 -3.59 -10.31
C SER A 89 -14.01 -4.57 -10.66
N VAL A 90 -12.93 -4.55 -9.89
CA VAL A 90 -11.85 -5.52 -9.97
C VAL A 90 -11.58 -6.10 -8.59
N VAL A 91 -11.34 -7.40 -8.55
CA VAL A 91 -10.80 -8.12 -7.39
C VAL A 91 -9.51 -8.80 -7.84
N VAL A 92 -8.39 -8.47 -7.21
CA VAL A 92 -7.08 -9.07 -7.47
C VAL A 92 -6.63 -9.76 -6.18
N ASP A 93 -6.56 -11.07 -6.20
CA ASP A 93 -5.91 -11.87 -5.18
C ASP A 93 -4.40 -11.92 -5.48
N LEU A 94 -3.62 -11.23 -4.67
CA LEU A 94 -2.17 -11.09 -4.82
C LEU A 94 -1.42 -12.33 -4.31
N THR A 95 -2.10 -13.26 -3.65
CA THR A 95 -1.51 -14.53 -3.19
C THR A 95 -1.62 -15.61 -4.26
N THR A 96 -2.75 -15.66 -4.98
CA THR A 96 -3.01 -16.67 -6.01
C THR A 96 -2.84 -16.15 -7.43
N GLY A 97 -2.77 -14.83 -7.62
CA GLY A 97 -2.77 -14.19 -8.94
C GLY A 97 -4.13 -14.24 -9.64
N ARG A 98 -5.19 -14.57 -8.91
CA ARG A 98 -6.56 -14.60 -9.42
C ARG A 98 -7.08 -13.18 -9.59
N ILE A 99 -7.67 -12.91 -10.75
CA ILE A 99 -8.26 -11.63 -11.10
C ILE A 99 -9.69 -11.87 -11.56
N THR A 100 -10.63 -11.17 -10.92
CA THR A 100 -12.01 -11.04 -11.37
C THR A 100 -12.25 -9.59 -11.74
N TRP A 101 -12.76 -9.37 -12.95
CA TRP A 101 -13.25 -8.06 -13.38
C TRP A 101 -14.73 -8.20 -13.68
N SER A 102 -15.53 -7.22 -13.25
CA SER A 102 -16.97 -7.23 -13.48
C SER A 102 -17.44 -5.85 -13.94
N HIS A 103 -18.33 -5.82 -14.92
CA HIS A 103 -19.06 -4.63 -15.33
C HIS A 103 -20.50 -4.75 -14.82
N TRP A 104 -20.95 -3.69 -14.18
CA TRP A 104 -22.25 -3.58 -13.56
C TRP A 104 -23.06 -2.51 -14.26
N ASN A 105 -24.35 -2.76 -14.46
CA ASN A 105 -25.29 -1.78 -14.94
C ASN A 105 -26.58 -1.89 -14.12
N ASN A 106 -27.11 -0.77 -13.63
CA ASN A 106 -28.31 -0.73 -12.79
C ASN A 106 -28.33 -1.73 -11.61
N GLY A 107 -27.16 -2.00 -11.02
CA GLY A 107 -27.02 -2.93 -9.88
C GLY A 107 -26.90 -4.40 -10.26
N GLU A 108 -26.89 -4.74 -11.55
CA GLU A 108 -26.72 -6.11 -12.04
C GLU A 108 -25.37 -6.27 -12.74
N VAL A 109 -24.75 -7.44 -12.58
CA VAL A 109 -23.54 -7.81 -13.33
C VAL A 109 -23.96 -8.11 -14.77
N VAL A 110 -23.48 -7.32 -15.71
CA VAL A 110 -23.74 -7.50 -17.15
C VAL A 110 -22.60 -8.20 -17.88
N ASP A 111 -21.40 -8.15 -17.32
CA ASP A 111 -20.24 -8.87 -17.82
C ASP A 111 -19.29 -9.19 -16.67
N GLU A 112 -18.70 -10.38 -16.69
CA GLU A 112 -17.73 -10.82 -15.69
C GLU A 112 -16.68 -11.71 -16.33
N GLU A 113 -15.42 -11.40 -16.05
CA GLU A 113 -14.29 -12.14 -16.56
C GLU A 113 -13.32 -12.53 -15.47
N PHE A 114 -12.77 -13.72 -15.65
CA PHE A 114 -11.87 -14.35 -14.73
C PHE A 114 -10.56 -14.70 -15.44
N LYS A 115 -9.43 -14.46 -14.77
CA LYS A 115 -8.14 -15.01 -15.18
C LYS A 115 -7.20 -15.24 -14.01
N ILE A 116 -6.18 -16.05 -14.26
CA ILE A 116 -5.06 -16.26 -13.35
C ILE A 116 -3.80 -15.78 -14.06
N VAL A 117 -3.02 -14.93 -13.39
CA VAL A 117 -1.74 -14.44 -13.91
C VAL A 117 -0.56 -15.09 -13.20
N LYS A 118 0.63 -15.03 -13.82
CA LYS A 118 1.85 -15.56 -13.23
C LYS A 118 2.28 -14.72 -12.03
N GLY A 119 3.01 -15.34 -11.10
CA GLY A 119 3.57 -14.64 -9.93
C GLY A 119 4.47 -13.45 -10.30
N SER A 120 5.20 -13.51 -11.43
CA SER A 120 5.98 -12.37 -11.92
C SER A 120 5.10 -11.17 -12.33
N THR A 121 3.92 -11.43 -12.90
CA THR A 121 2.95 -10.38 -13.23
C THR A 121 2.38 -9.74 -11.97
N VAL A 122 2.09 -10.55 -10.94
CA VAL A 122 1.65 -10.05 -9.62
C VAL A 122 2.75 -9.21 -8.98
N LYS A 123 4.00 -9.70 -9.01
CA LYS A 123 5.16 -8.97 -8.47
C LYS A 123 5.30 -7.59 -9.11
N ASN A 124 5.29 -7.51 -10.44
CA ASN A 124 5.38 -6.23 -11.16
C ASN A 124 4.20 -5.31 -10.81
N PHE A 125 2.99 -5.86 -10.65
CA PHE A 125 1.83 -5.08 -10.23
C PHE A 125 2.00 -4.47 -8.83
N ILE A 126 2.57 -5.23 -7.88
CA ILE A 126 2.88 -4.74 -6.53
C ILE A 126 3.95 -3.63 -6.57
N GLU A 127 4.99 -3.80 -7.40
CA GLU A 127 6.06 -2.80 -7.57
C GLU A 127 5.50 -1.48 -8.14
N GLU A 128 4.65 -1.53 -9.16
CA GLU A 128 4.00 -0.35 -9.71
C GLU A 128 2.99 0.27 -8.72
N MET A 129 2.25 -0.55 -7.97
CA MET A 129 1.40 -0.07 -6.88
C MET A 129 2.20 0.69 -5.82
N GLN A 130 3.42 0.26 -5.52
CA GLN A 130 4.28 0.93 -4.55
C GLN A 130 4.68 2.34 -5.02
N ILE A 131 4.90 2.53 -6.32
CA ILE A 131 5.19 3.85 -6.92
C ILE A 131 3.97 4.78 -6.81
N ILE A 132 2.77 4.27 -7.12
CA ILE A 132 1.50 5.03 -7.04
C ILE A 132 1.12 5.38 -5.58
N ASN A 133 1.57 4.55 -4.63
CA ASN A 133 1.45 4.74 -3.20
C ASN A 133 -0.01 4.86 -2.65
N PRO A 134 -0.98 4.01 -3.07
CA PRO A 134 -2.37 4.13 -2.62
C PRO A 134 -2.58 3.91 -1.12
N LEU A 135 -1.64 3.24 -0.43
CA LEU A 135 -1.68 3.12 1.03
C LEU A 135 -1.73 4.51 1.69
N ASN A 136 -1.00 5.49 1.15
CA ASN A 136 -0.90 6.84 1.70
C ASN A 136 -1.95 7.84 1.22
N TRP A 137 -2.88 7.43 0.35
CA TRP A 137 -4.02 8.27 -0.01
C TRP A 137 -4.85 8.68 1.21
N LYS A 138 -5.57 9.81 1.12
CA LYS A 138 -6.56 10.20 2.13
C LYS A 138 -7.68 9.17 2.17
N LYS A 139 -8.34 9.02 3.32
CA LYS A 139 -9.45 8.06 3.46
C LYS A 139 -10.61 8.39 2.51
N GLU A 140 -10.89 9.68 2.33
CA GLU A 140 -12.02 10.18 1.56
C GLU A 140 -11.62 11.34 0.66
N TYR A 141 -12.20 11.36 -0.54
CA TYR A 141 -12.07 12.43 -1.53
C TYR A 141 -13.47 12.82 -2.00
N ILE A 142 -14.08 13.82 -1.35
CA ILE A 142 -15.43 14.26 -1.66
C ILE A 142 -15.39 15.67 -2.25
N GLU A 143 -16.02 15.84 -3.40
CA GLU A 143 -16.41 17.14 -3.93
C GLU A 143 -17.88 17.43 -3.56
N PRO A 144 -18.14 18.39 -2.66
CA PRO A 144 -19.51 18.69 -2.22
C PRO A 144 -20.30 19.41 -3.31
N GLY A 145 -21.60 19.16 -3.38
CA GLY A 145 -22.54 19.92 -4.23
C GLY A 145 -22.82 19.35 -5.62
N MET A 146 -22.30 18.15 -5.93
CA MET A 146 -22.59 17.43 -7.18
C MET A 146 -23.62 16.32 -6.91
N LEU A 147 -24.75 16.32 -7.63
CA LEU A 147 -25.85 15.36 -7.46
C LEU A 147 -25.67 14.10 -8.32
N ASP A 148 -25.00 14.24 -9.46
CA ASP A 148 -24.59 13.19 -10.37
C ASP A 148 -23.06 13.20 -10.56
N GLY A 149 -22.49 12.02 -10.79
CA GLY A 149 -21.05 11.94 -11.01
C GLY A 149 -20.48 10.55 -10.82
N THR A 150 -19.16 10.50 -10.78
CA THR A 150 -18.38 9.27 -10.69
C THR A 150 -17.93 9.05 -9.25
N SER A 151 -18.23 7.85 -8.77
CA SER A 151 -17.79 7.34 -7.48
C SER A 151 -16.71 6.29 -7.68
N TRP A 152 -15.82 6.17 -6.70
CA TRP A 152 -14.82 5.12 -6.69
C TRP A 152 -14.57 4.62 -5.28
N SER A 153 -14.13 3.37 -5.20
CA SER A 153 -13.69 2.75 -3.96
C SER A 153 -12.44 1.91 -4.19
N LEU A 154 -11.62 1.81 -3.15
CA LEU A 154 -10.45 0.95 -3.08
C LEU A 154 -10.37 0.33 -1.69
N GLU A 155 -10.34 -0.99 -1.63
CA GLU A 155 -10.12 -1.78 -0.44
C GLU A 155 -8.87 -2.66 -0.63
N LEU A 156 -7.96 -2.60 0.34
CA LEU A 156 -6.75 -3.40 0.41
C LEU A 156 -6.84 -4.30 1.65
N THR A 157 -6.91 -5.60 1.42
CA THR A 157 -6.97 -6.62 2.48
C THR A 157 -5.55 -6.99 2.91
N ARG A 158 -5.31 -7.00 4.22
CA ARG A 158 -4.00 -7.28 4.86
C ARG A 158 -4.24 -8.13 6.11
N ASP A 159 -3.19 -8.76 6.64
CA ASP A 159 -3.29 -9.61 7.84
C ASP A 159 -3.89 -8.89 9.06
N CYS A 160 -3.41 -7.69 9.38
CA CYS A 160 -3.83 -7.01 10.60
C CYS A 160 -5.05 -6.10 10.38
N ARG A 161 -4.99 -5.21 9.38
CA ARG A 161 -6.00 -4.17 9.16
C ARG A 161 -6.24 -3.86 7.68
N ASN A 162 -7.49 -4.03 7.26
CA ASN A 162 -7.93 -3.62 5.94
C ASN A 162 -7.95 -2.09 5.82
N ILE A 163 -7.60 -1.61 4.64
CA ILE A 163 -7.59 -0.19 4.32
C ILE A 163 -8.68 0.06 3.30
N LYS A 164 -9.55 1.03 3.57
CA LYS A 164 -10.60 1.48 2.65
C LYS A 164 -10.39 2.94 2.29
N LYS A 165 -10.49 3.24 1.01
CA LYS A 165 -10.41 4.58 0.41
C LYS A 165 -11.62 4.73 -0.51
N HIS A 166 -12.16 5.93 -0.59
CA HIS A 166 -13.24 6.21 -1.54
C HIS A 166 -13.26 7.67 -1.94
N GLY A 167 -13.98 7.95 -3.02
CA GLY A 167 -14.26 9.31 -3.41
C GLY A 167 -15.49 9.44 -4.28
N VAL A 168 -15.97 10.66 -4.34
CA VAL A 168 -17.11 11.10 -5.16
C VAL A 168 -16.68 12.37 -5.84
N ASN A 169 -16.54 12.30 -7.17
CA ASN A 169 -16.09 13.40 -8.04
C ASN A 169 -14.72 14.02 -7.71
N LYS A 170 -13.99 13.46 -6.74
CA LYS A 170 -12.66 13.91 -6.36
C LYS A 170 -11.73 12.71 -6.24
N TYR A 171 -10.49 12.92 -6.65
CA TYR A 171 -9.53 11.86 -6.88
C TYR A 171 -8.17 12.20 -6.27
N PRO A 172 -7.38 11.19 -5.85
CA PRO A 172 -5.96 11.33 -5.63
C PRO A 172 -5.25 11.86 -6.89
N ARG A 173 -4.11 12.51 -6.73
CA ARG A 173 -3.32 13.02 -7.85
C ARG A 173 -2.90 11.90 -8.81
N GLU A 174 -2.63 10.73 -8.26
CA GLU A 174 -2.13 9.54 -8.96
C GLU A 174 -3.26 8.61 -9.46
N TRP A 175 -4.53 9.06 -9.41
CA TRP A 175 -5.69 8.22 -9.75
C TRP A 175 -5.65 7.67 -11.18
N GLU A 176 -5.27 8.48 -12.16
CA GLU A 176 -5.19 8.04 -13.55
C GLU A 176 -4.15 6.94 -13.75
N ASP A 177 -3.03 7.01 -13.02
CA ASP A 177 -1.99 5.99 -13.09
C ASP A 177 -2.43 4.69 -12.40
N PHE A 178 -3.20 4.80 -11.31
CA PHE A 178 -3.89 3.65 -10.71
C PHE A 178 -4.85 2.98 -11.70
N CYS A 179 -5.69 3.76 -12.38
CA CYS A 179 -6.60 3.23 -13.39
C CYS A 179 -5.84 2.56 -14.55
N LYS A 180 -4.74 3.15 -15.03
CA LYS A 180 -3.88 2.51 -16.05
C LYS A 180 -3.28 1.19 -15.55
N LEU A 181 -2.81 1.14 -14.31
CA LEU A 181 -2.25 -0.07 -13.72
C LEU A 181 -3.30 -1.21 -13.64
N VAL A 182 -4.52 -0.89 -13.20
CA VAL A 182 -5.63 -1.84 -13.17
C VAL A 182 -6.01 -2.30 -14.58
N ARG A 183 -6.10 -1.39 -15.55
CA ARG A 183 -6.35 -1.74 -16.96
C ARG A 183 -5.25 -2.64 -17.51
N GLY A 184 -3.99 -2.39 -17.14
CA GLY A 184 -2.84 -3.20 -17.56
C GLY A 184 -2.91 -4.63 -17.06
N ILE A 185 -3.19 -4.83 -15.77
CA ILE A 185 -3.27 -6.19 -15.22
C ILE A 185 -4.54 -6.92 -15.64
N THR A 186 -5.67 -6.23 -15.82
CA THR A 186 -6.95 -6.85 -16.20
C THR A 186 -7.09 -7.05 -17.71
N GLY A 187 -6.52 -6.16 -18.53
CA GLY A 187 -6.79 -6.07 -19.97
C GLY A 187 -8.20 -5.53 -20.27
N LYS A 188 -8.87 -4.93 -19.29
CA LYS A 188 -10.26 -4.47 -19.36
C LYS A 188 -10.38 -3.01 -18.98
N LYS A 189 -11.54 -2.41 -19.24
CA LYS A 189 -11.81 -1.01 -18.91
C LYS A 189 -11.90 -0.81 -17.39
N PHE A 190 -11.32 0.28 -16.90
CA PHE A 190 -11.42 0.72 -15.52
C PHE A 190 -11.20 2.24 -15.46
N SER A 191 -12.26 2.99 -15.77
CA SER A 191 -12.33 4.47 -15.79
C SER A 191 -13.72 4.92 -16.15
#